data_AF-R7JDT7-F1
#
_entry.id   AF-R7JDT7-F1
#
_cell.length_a   1.000
_cell.length_b   1.000
_cell.length_c   1.000
_cell.angle_alpha   90.00
_cell.angle_beta   90.00
_cell.angle_gamma   90.00
#
_symmetry.space_group_name_H-M   'P 1'
#
loop_
_entity.id
_entity.type
_entity.pdbx_description
1 polymer ?
#
loop_
_entity_poly.entity_id
_entity_poly.type
_entity_poly.pdbx_seq_one_letter_code
_entity_poly.pdbx_strand_id
1 'polypeptide(L)'
;MLDNGEKLGAFIVPTGIGASIGGYAGDASAYAAKFSEISRLIVNPNVVNAGCFSGINKNMFYVEGYTIDEFFKGKVNLIPSVKNKIGVVFDKAIPEDVLNIHINTINAVKCVYGTDIRQWVITSQDVGVEFKIEANGISTGSVRNIKTILEASKKLLSCGCNAIALVCLFDEPGDDNPQYSQGIGTDPVGGVEAVISHYISKELKVPCAHSPAFADYNIYPDLVDGRAASEYITPTFLPCILLGLSNAPVISTQNGFSVSNLDYLVMPYDALGSIPVFEAVKRGIDVFAVKENLTALNVTPDKISNSIITVSDYDACLDYIVKKC
;
A
#
# COMPACT_ATOMS: atom_id res chain seq x y z
N MET A 1 18.20 -9.86 -9.78
CA MET A 1 19.06 -8.71 -10.10
C MET A 1 18.51 -7.94 -11.30
N LEU A 2 18.65 -6.61 -11.28
CA LEU A 2 18.35 -5.73 -12.41
C LEU A 2 19.50 -5.72 -13.43
N ASP A 3 19.24 -5.23 -14.65
CA ASP A 3 20.21 -5.21 -15.74
C ASP A 3 21.48 -4.38 -15.43
N ASN A 4 21.39 -3.44 -14.49
CA ASN A 4 22.51 -2.62 -14.03
C ASN A 4 23.31 -3.25 -12.86
N GLY A 5 22.99 -4.49 -12.48
CA GLY A 5 23.65 -5.21 -11.39
C GLY A 5 23.10 -4.92 -9.99
N GLU A 6 22.14 -4.00 -9.84
CA GLU A 6 21.49 -3.76 -8.55
C GLU A 6 20.58 -4.93 -8.17
N LYS A 7 20.56 -5.28 -6.87
CA LYS A 7 19.57 -6.22 -6.34
C LYS A 7 18.16 -5.63 -6.41
N LEU A 8 17.18 -6.48 -6.67
CA LEU A 8 15.76 -6.18 -6.58
C LEU A 8 15.12 -7.06 -5.50
N GLY A 9 14.62 -6.45 -4.44
CA GLY A 9 13.84 -7.12 -3.40
C GLY A 9 12.36 -6.75 -3.48
N ALA A 10 11.52 -7.57 -2.85
CA ALA A 10 10.17 -7.18 -2.46
C ALA A 10 10.04 -7.24 -0.94
N PHE A 11 9.50 -6.19 -0.33
CA PHE A 11 9.18 -6.13 1.09
C PHE A 11 7.69 -5.87 1.22
N ILE A 12 6.96 -6.88 1.68
CA ILE A 12 5.50 -6.84 1.69
C ILE A 12 5.00 -7.04 3.11
N VAL A 13 4.14 -6.15 3.57
CA VAL A 13 3.31 -6.35 4.76
C VAL A 13 1.86 -6.26 4.32
N PRO A 14 1.11 -7.39 4.23
CA PRO A 14 -0.27 -7.36 3.79
C PRO A 14 -1.15 -6.48 4.70
N THR A 15 -2.08 -5.75 4.09
CA THR A 15 -3.01 -4.86 4.81
C THR A 15 -4.14 -5.65 5.47
N GLY A 16 -4.66 -5.17 6.61
CA GLY A 16 -5.89 -5.69 7.21
C GLY A 16 -5.74 -7.04 7.92
N ILE A 17 -4.50 -7.49 8.19
CA ILE A 17 -4.21 -8.75 8.89
C ILE A 17 -3.58 -8.55 10.28
N GLY A 18 -3.55 -7.32 10.80
CA GLY A 18 -3.06 -7.03 12.16
C GLY A 18 -1.58 -7.35 12.36
N ALA A 19 -0.72 -6.97 11.41
CA ALA A 19 0.72 -7.19 11.53
C ALA A 19 1.33 -6.38 12.70
N SER A 20 2.22 -6.97 13.49
CA SER A 20 2.86 -6.29 14.61
C SER A 20 3.82 -5.18 14.17
N ILE A 21 4.34 -5.28 12.94
CA ILE A 21 5.12 -4.24 12.26
C ILE A 21 4.54 -4.05 10.85
N GLY A 22 4.19 -2.83 10.49
CA GLY A 22 3.49 -2.51 9.24
C GLY A 22 1.98 -2.73 9.31
N GLY A 23 1.43 -3.07 10.48
CA GLY A 23 -0.02 -3.09 10.69
C GLY A 23 -0.59 -1.74 11.11
N TYR A 24 0.28 -0.74 11.30
CA TYR A 24 -0.07 0.64 11.58
C TYR A 24 0.50 1.54 10.48
N ALA A 25 0.11 2.81 10.46
CA ALA A 25 0.50 3.71 9.38
C ALA A 25 2.02 4.02 9.38
N GLY A 26 2.78 3.27 8.57
CA GLY A 26 4.17 3.52 8.23
C GLY A 26 5.19 3.01 9.26
N ASP A 27 4.78 2.22 10.24
CA ASP A 27 5.69 1.65 11.25
C ASP A 27 6.67 0.61 10.67
N ALA A 28 6.42 0.09 9.46
CA ALA A 28 7.39 -0.70 8.68
C ALA A 28 8.39 0.15 7.85
N SER A 29 8.17 1.46 7.72
CA SER A 29 8.93 2.31 6.78
C SER A 29 10.42 2.37 7.09
N ALA A 30 10.79 2.46 8.37
CA ALA A 30 12.19 2.53 8.79
C ALA A 30 12.95 1.22 8.47
N TYR A 31 12.28 0.08 8.56
CA TYR A 31 12.84 -1.22 8.18
C TYR A 31 13.03 -1.28 6.67
N ALA A 32 11.98 -0.98 5.89
CA ALA A 32 12.07 -0.97 4.43
C ALA A 32 13.15 0.01 3.92
N ALA A 33 13.37 1.14 4.60
CA ALA A 33 14.42 2.09 4.28
C ALA A 33 15.82 1.44 4.31
N LYS A 34 16.15 0.67 5.36
CA LYS A 34 17.42 -0.08 5.45
C LYS A 34 17.60 -1.07 4.30
N PHE A 35 16.55 -1.80 3.93
CA PHE A 35 16.60 -2.74 2.79
C PHE A 35 16.80 -2.00 1.45
N SER A 36 16.23 -0.80 1.33
CA SER A 36 16.38 0.03 0.13
C SER A 36 17.78 0.65 -0.04
N GLU A 37 18.65 0.57 0.98
CA GLU A 37 20.05 1.01 0.87
C GLU A 37 20.91 -0.01 0.09
N ILE A 38 20.54 -1.30 0.14
CA ILE A 38 21.28 -2.39 -0.50
C ILE A 38 20.58 -2.94 -1.75
N SER A 39 19.36 -2.51 -2.02
CA SER A 39 18.52 -3.02 -3.11
C SER A 39 17.55 -1.95 -3.61
N ARG A 40 17.09 -2.11 -4.85
CA ARG A 40 15.82 -1.52 -5.27
C ARG A 40 14.69 -2.37 -4.66
N LEU A 41 13.66 -1.73 -4.12
CA LEU A 41 12.68 -2.44 -3.29
C LEU A 41 11.25 -2.22 -3.77
N ILE A 42 10.56 -3.29 -4.16
CA ILE A 42 9.10 -3.26 -4.36
C ILE A 42 8.45 -3.25 -2.97
N VAL A 43 7.61 -2.25 -2.71
CA VAL A 43 6.88 -2.10 -1.44
C VAL A 43 5.40 -1.88 -1.71
N ASN A 44 4.55 -2.49 -0.90
CA ASN A 44 3.12 -2.23 -0.94
C ASN A 44 2.77 -1.00 -0.09
N PRO A 45 1.61 -0.34 -0.36
CA PRO A 45 1.16 0.86 0.35
C PRO A 45 1.33 0.81 1.87
N ASN A 46 0.92 -0.30 2.49
CA ASN A 46 0.94 -0.52 3.93
C ASN A 46 2.33 -0.37 4.57
N VAL A 47 3.41 -0.61 3.81
CA VAL A 47 4.78 -0.50 4.32
C VAL A 47 5.20 0.97 4.50
N VAL A 48 4.67 1.87 3.66
CA VAL A 48 5.19 3.23 3.50
C VAL A 48 4.16 4.34 3.71
N ASN A 49 2.87 4.02 3.75
CA ASN A 49 1.81 4.99 3.96
C ASN A 49 1.69 5.34 5.44
N ALA A 50 1.80 6.63 5.75
CA ALA A 50 1.82 7.14 7.11
C ALA A 50 0.96 8.40 7.25
N GLY A 51 -0.24 8.38 6.67
CA GLY A 51 -1.16 9.52 6.69
C GLY A 51 -0.58 10.78 6.02
N CYS A 52 -0.18 11.77 6.82
CA CYS A 52 0.47 12.98 6.34
C CYS A 52 1.98 12.81 6.03
N PHE A 53 2.59 11.71 6.46
CA PHE A 53 3.97 11.33 6.17
C PHE A 53 4.04 10.20 5.12
N SER A 54 5.24 9.94 4.59
CA SER A 54 5.48 8.74 3.78
C SER A 54 6.89 8.22 3.98
N GLY A 55 7.04 6.90 4.09
CA GLY A 55 8.32 6.21 4.09
C GLY A 55 8.90 5.94 2.71
N ILE A 56 8.18 6.30 1.63
CA ILE A 56 8.65 6.04 0.27
C ILE A 56 9.91 6.84 -0.03
N ASN A 57 10.88 6.21 -0.71
CA ASN A 57 12.11 6.87 -1.14
C ASN A 57 12.47 6.50 -2.59
N LYS A 58 13.53 7.13 -3.12
CA LYS A 58 13.96 6.95 -4.53
C LYS A 58 14.33 5.51 -4.91
N ASN A 59 14.72 4.69 -3.93
CA ASN A 59 15.13 3.30 -4.15
C ASN A 59 13.93 2.33 -4.08
N MET A 60 12.76 2.82 -3.68
CA MET A 60 11.53 2.02 -3.58
C MET A 60 10.61 2.20 -4.79
N PHE A 61 9.88 1.13 -5.12
CA PHE A 61 8.81 1.08 -6.10
C PHE A 61 7.48 0.85 -5.37
N TYR A 62 6.62 1.85 -5.39
CA TYR A 62 5.31 1.82 -4.74
C TYR A 62 4.30 1.02 -5.60
N VAL A 63 3.90 -0.18 -5.16
CA VAL A 63 3.05 -1.09 -5.95
C VAL A 63 1.94 -1.68 -5.09
N GLU A 64 0.69 -1.48 -5.47
CA GLU A 64 -0.45 -2.05 -4.74
C GLU A 64 -0.58 -3.57 -4.94
N GLY A 65 -1.32 -4.22 -4.03
CA GLY A 65 -1.36 -5.68 -3.87
C GLY A 65 -1.77 -6.48 -5.11
N TYR A 66 -2.76 -6.02 -5.90
CA TYR A 66 -3.16 -6.74 -7.10
C TYR A 66 -2.04 -6.75 -8.16
N THR A 67 -1.39 -5.61 -8.37
CA THR A 67 -0.26 -5.51 -9.30
C THR A 67 0.93 -6.33 -8.82
N ILE A 68 1.18 -6.38 -7.51
CA ILE A 68 2.17 -7.30 -6.92
C ILE A 68 1.83 -8.75 -7.28
N ASP A 69 0.59 -9.20 -7.06
CA ASP A 69 0.18 -10.57 -7.40
C ASP A 69 0.43 -10.91 -8.88
N GLU A 70 0.04 -10.01 -9.79
CA GLU A 70 0.23 -10.22 -11.23
C GLU A 70 1.70 -10.13 -11.63
N PHE A 71 2.53 -9.35 -10.94
CA PHE A 71 3.99 -9.32 -11.13
C PHE A 71 4.59 -10.67 -10.75
N PHE A 72 4.28 -11.20 -9.56
CA PHE A 72 4.79 -12.50 -9.10
C PHE A 72 4.32 -13.68 -9.97
N LYS A 73 3.10 -13.60 -10.53
CA LYS A 73 2.62 -14.54 -11.56
C LYS A 73 3.37 -14.44 -12.90
N GLY A 74 4.19 -13.40 -13.08
CA GLY A 74 4.93 -13.13 -14.32
C GLY A 74 4.05 -12.59 -15.45
N LYS A 75 2.92 -11.95 -15.12
CA LYS A 75 1.96 -11.42 -16.10
C LYS A 75 2.16 -9.93 -16.40
N VAL A 76 2.78 -9.20 -15.48
CA VAL A 76 3.14 -7.79 -15.66
C VAL A 76 4.59 -7.56 -15.25
N ASN A 77 5.18 -6.56 -15.90
CA ASN A 77 6.49 -5.99 -15.63
C ASN A 77 6.31 -4.56 -15.12
N LEU A 78 7.35 -4.05 -14.46
CA LEU A 78 7.34 -2.74 -13.85
C LEU A 78 8.41 -1.87 -14.50
N ILE A 79 8.00 -0.71 -15.02
CA ILE A 79 8.91 0.30 -15.57
C ILE A 79 9.10 1.37 -14.50
N PRO A 80 10.33 1.59 -13.99
CA PRO A 80 10.62 2.71 -13.09
C PRO A 80 10.08 4.03 -13.64
N SER A 81 9.39 4.81 -12.81
CA SER A 81 8.87 6.13 -13.19
C SER A 81 9.28 7.18 -12.16
N VAL A 82 9.41 8.41 -12.63
CA VAL A 82 9.56 9.60 -11.79
C VAL A 82 8.58 10.66 -12.26
N LYS A 83 7.84 11.25 -11.32
CA LYS A 83 6.87 12.32 -11.56
C LYS A 83 5.70 11.89 -12.45
N ASN A 84 4.98 10.86 -12.02
CA ASN A 84 3.69 10.50 -12.62
C ASN A 84 2.72 11.69 -12.59
N LYS A 85 1.85 11.74 -13.61
CA LYS A 85 0.70 12.64 -13.71
C LYS A 85 -0.46 11.99 -12.98
N ILE A 86 -0.63 12.39 -11.72
CA ILE A 86 -1.63 11.80 -10.83
C ILE A 86 -2.99 12.44 -11.11
N GLY A 87 -3.99 11.59 -11.38
CA GLY A 87 -5.39 11.96 -11.36
C GLY A 87 -6.03 11.56 -10.04
N VAL A 88 -6.89 12.41 -9.47
CA VAL A 88 -7.59 12.10 -8.21
C VAL A 88 -9.09 11.92 -8.45
N VAL A 89 -9.65 10.79 -8.02
CA VAL A 89 -11.10 10.57 -8.00
C VAL A 89 -11.62 10.82 -6.59
N PHE A 90 -12.56 11.76 -6.46
CA PHE A 90 -13.31 11.98 -5.24
C PHE A 90 -14.69 11.33 -5.32
N ASP A 91 -15.08 10.63 -4.27
CA ASP A 91 -16.46 10.18 -4.09
C ASP A 91 -17.40 11.38 -3.95
N LYS A 92 -18.54 11.31 -4.65
CA LYS A 92 -19.63 12.27 -4.58
C LYS A 92 -20.22 12.43 -3.19
N ALA A 93 -20.12 11.39 -2.35
CA ALA A 93 -20.62 11.43 -0.98
C ALA A 93 -19.83 12.38 -0.08
N ILE A 94 -18.59 12.73 -0.43
CA ILE A 94 -17.73 13.58 0.40
C ILE A 94 -18.36 14.99 0.54
N PRO A 95 -18.62 15.46 1.79
CA PRO A 95 -19.12 16.81 2.03
C PRO A 95 -18.20 17.90 1.47
N GLU A 96 -18.76 19.06 1.12
CA GLU A 96 -18.00 20.13 0.45
C GLU A 96 -16.82 20.65 1.29
N ASP A 97 -17.00 20.79 2.61
CA ASP A 97 -15.94 21.22 3.51
C ASP A 97 -14.83 20.17 3.64
N VAL A 98 -15.17 18.89 3.77
CA VAL A 98 -14.21 17.78 3.75
C VAL A 98 -13.45 17.74 2.41
N LEU A 99 -14.14 17.92 1.28
CA LEU A 99 -13.52 18.00 -0.04
C LEU A 99 -12.54 19.16 -0.14
N ASN A 100 -12.88 20.33 0.42
CA ASN A 100 -12.00 21.50 0.43
C ASN A 100 -10.70 21.22 1.19
N ILE A 101 -10.74 20.46 2.28
CA ILE A 101 -9.53 20.03 3.01
C ILE A 101 -8.65 19.15 2.11
N HIS A 102 -9.24 18.18 1.41
CA HIS A 102 -8.49 17.32 0.48
C HIS A 102 -7.89 18.11 -0.69
N ILE A 103 -8.61 19.08 -1.25
CA ILE A 103 -8.09 19.97 -2.30
C ILE A 103 -6.93 20.83 -1.77
N ASN A 104 -7.04 21.35 -0.54
CA ASN A 104 -5.95 22.08 0.10
C ASN A 104 -4.74 21.17 0.34
N THR A 105 -4.94 19.91 0.74
CA THR A 105 -3.89 18.91 0.83
C THR A 105 -3.20 18.68 -0.51
N ILE A 106 -3.96 18.53 -1.62
CA ILE A 106 -3.39 18.43 -2.97
C ILE A 106 -2.53 19.66 -3.29
N ASN A 107 -3.04 20.87 -3.03
CA ASN A 107 -2.31 22.11 -3.28
C ASN A 107 -1.01 22.18 -2.46
N ALA A 108 -1.04 21.76 -1.19
CA ALA A 108 0.13 21.69 -0.34
C ALA A 108 1.17 20.69 -0.87
N VAL A 109 0.74 19.48 -1.26
CA VAL A 109 1.64 18.46 -1.81
C VAL A 109 2.29 18.93 -3.12
N LYS A 110 1.52 19.56 -4.01
CA LYS A 110 2.05 20.18 -5.25
C LYS A 110 3.11 21.24 -4.94
N CYS A 111 2.82 22.13 -4.00
CA CYS A 111 3.69 23.25 -3.64
C CYS A 111 5.00 22.79 -2.99
N VAL A 112 4.91 21.87 -2.01
CA VAL A 112 6.06 21.44 -1.20
C VAL A 112 6.95 20.46 -1.95
N TYR A 113 6.36 19.51 -2.67
CA TYR A 113 7.11 18.39 -3.27
C TYR A 113 7.25 18.46 -4.79
N GLY A 114 6.55 19.39 -5.45
CA GLY A 114 6.56 19.50 -6.91
C GLY A 114 5.91 18.31 -7.62
N THR A 115 5.02 17.58 -6.94
CA THR A 115 4.27 16.45 -7.50
C THR A 115 3.28 16.92 -8.58
N ASP A 116 3.24 16.23 -9.72
CA ASP A 116 2.29 16.53 -10.81
C ASP A 116 0.91 15.91 -10.52
N ILE A 117 0.13 16.58 -9.66
CA ILE A 117 -1.28 16.26 -9.46
C ILE A 117 -2.08 17.06 -10.49
N ARG A 118 -2.42 16.38 -11.57
CA ARG A 118 -2.81 16.99 -12.85
C ARG A 118 -4.26 17.47 -12.84
N GLN A 119 -5.15 16.63 -12.35
CA GLN A 119 -6.59 16.86 -12.39
C GLN A 119 -7.30 16.01 -11.33
N TRP A 120 -8.45 16.47 -10.87
CA TRP A 120 -9.38 15.64 -10.12
C TRP A 120 -10.77 15.66 -10.74
N VAL A 121 -11.55 14.62 -10.46
CA VAL A 121 -12.95 14.47 -10.86
C VAL A 121 -13.76 13.92 -9.70
N ILE A 122 -15.05 14.23 -9.69
CA ILE A 122 -16.01 13.67 -8.73
C ILE A 122 -16.79 12.55 -9.42
N THR A 123 -17.06 11.45 -8.71
CA THR A 123 -17.89 10.34 -9.20
C THR A 123 -19.31 10.82 -9.52
N SER A 124 -20.02 10.13 -10.42
CA SER A 124 -21.40 10.54 -10.80
C SER A 124 -22.45 10.16 -9.74
N GLN A 125 -22.11 9.20 -8.89
CA GLN A 125 -22.91 8.59 -7.84
C GLN A 125 -22.01 8.30 -6.64
N ASP A 126 -22.62 8.26 -5.46
CA ASP A 126 -21.98 7.87 -4.20
C ASP A 126 -21.39 6.46 -4.35
N VAL A 127 -20.14 6.28 -3.92
CA VAL A 127 -19.46 4.98 -3.98
C VAL A 127 -20.13 3.98 -3.05
N GLY A 128 -20.45 4.41 -1.82
CA GLY A 128 -21.06 3.59 -0.77
C GLY A 128 -20.12 2.50 -0.30
N VAL A 129 -19.18 2.87 0.59
CA VAL A 129 -18.20 1.98 1.18
C VAL A 129 -18.69 1.53 2.56
N GLU A 130 -18.62 0.23 2.83
CA GLU A 130 -18.90 -0.37 4.14
C GLU A 130 -17.71 -1.24 4.54
N PHE A 131 -17.34 -1.25 5.82
CA PHE A 131 -16.25 -2.07 6.34
C PHE A 131 -16.63 -2.71 7.69
N LYS A 132 -15.89 -3.74 8.08
CA LYS A 132 -16.02 -4.43 9.38
C LYS A 132 -14.79 -5.25 9.68
N ILE A 133 -14.57 -5.54 10.96
CA ILE A 133 -13.61 -6.57 11.39
C ILE A 133 -14.36 -7.89 11.61
N GLU A 134 -13.88 -8.98 10.99
CA GLU A 134 -14.44 -10.32 11.21
C GLU A 134 -14.00 -10.92 12.55
N ALA A 135 -14.70 -11.97 13.00
CA ALA A 135 -14.39 -12.65 14.27
C ALA A 135 -12.97 -13.25 14.35
N ASN A 136 -12.30 -13.40 13.21
CA ASN A 136 -10.91 -13.85 13.09
C ASN A 136 -9.88 -12.70 13.15
N GLY A 137 -10.33 -11.45 13.35
CA GLY A 137 -9.48 -10.26 13.44
C GLY A 137 -9.06 -9.64 12.11
N ILE A 138 -9.61 -10.12 10.98
CA ILE A 138 -9.30 -9.60 9.63
C ILE A 138 -10.27 -8.48 9.25
N SER A 139 -9.75 -7.40 8.67
CA SER A 139 -10.57 -6.33 8.09
C SER A 139 -11.11 -6.72 6.71
N THR A 140 -12.40 -6.45 6.48
CA THR A 140 -13.09 -6.69 5.20
C THR A 140 -14.13 -5.60 4.94
N GLY A 141 -14.69 -5.56 3.74
CA GLY A 141 -15.74 -4.60 3.41
C GLY A 141 -16.40 -4.82 2.07
N SER A 142 -17.30 -3.93 1.71
CA SER A 142 -18.07 -3.96 0.46
C SER A 142 -18.20 -2.57 -0.15
N VAL A 143 -18.41 -2.54 -1.47
CA VAL A 143 -18.56 -1.30 -2.23
C VAL A 143 -19.79 -1.40 -3.13
N ARG A 144 -20.77 -0.53 -2.91
CA ARG A 144 -22.06 -0.59 -3.59
C ARG A 144 -21.97 -0.24 -5.07
N ASN A 145 -21.30 0.86 -5.41
CA ASN A 145 -21.32 1.45 -6.75
C ASN A 145 -19.93 1.49 -7.41
N ILE A 146 -19.09 0.46 -7.23
CA ILE A 146 -17.67 0.45 -7.66
C ILE A 146 -17.42 0.91 -9.12
N LYS A 147 -18.36 0.65 -10.04
CA LYS A 147 -18.27 1.10 -11.45
C LYS A 147 -18.17 2.63 -11.61
N THR A 148 -18.73 3.40 -10.67
CA THR A 148 -18.66 4.88 -10.70
C THR A 148 -17.22 5.38 -10.60
N ILE A 149 -16.39 4.67 -9.82
CA ILE A 149 -14.95 4.94 -9.70
C ILE A 149 -14.25 4.60 -11.01
N LEU A 150 -14.54 3.43 -11.59
CA LEU A 150 -13.94 3.01 -12.86
C LEU A 150 -14.16 4.04 -13.98
N GLU A 151 -15.39 4.54 -14.12
CA GLU A 151 -15.71 5.54 -15.14
C GLU A 151 -15.05 6.89 -14.87
N ALA A 152 -14.92 7.30 -13.60
CA ALA A 152 -14.16 8.49 -13.22
C ALA A 152 -12.66 8.35 -13.53
N SER A 153 -12.07 7.20 -13.19
CA SER A 153 -10.67 6.89 -13.49
C SER A 153 -10.38 6.89 -14.99
N LYS A 154 -11.25 6.30 -15.82
CA LYS A 154 -11.12 6.34 -17.29
C LYS A 154 -11.07 7.77 -17.84
N LYS A 155 -11.85 8.70 -17.28
CA LYS A 155 -11.82 10.12 -17.67
C LYS A 155 -10.47 10.77 -17.35
N LEU A 156 -9.90 10.47 -16.19
CA LEU A 156 -8.57 10.99 -15.83
C LEU A 156 -7.48 10.45 -16.76
N LEU A 157 -7.55 9.17 -17.13
CA LEU A 157 -6.63 8.58 -18.10
C LEU A 157 -6.75 9.23 -19.48
N SER A 158 -7.97 9.52 -19.96
CA SER A 158 -8.16 10.23 -21.23
C SER A 158 -7.67 11.68 -21.18
N CYS A 159 -7.59 12.28 -19.99
CA CYS A 159 -6.93 13.57 -19.74
C CYS A 159 -5.39 13.48 -19.61
N GLY A 160 -4.81 12.28 -19.79
CA GLY A 160 -3.37 12.06 -19.81
C GLY A 160 -2.74 11.78 -18.44
N CYS A 161 -3.55 11.44 -17.43
CA CYS A 161 -3.03 10.91 -16.17
C CYS A 161 -2.48 9.49 -16.38
N ASN A 162 -1.47 9.10 -15.60
CA ASN A 162 -0.85 7.77 -15.66
C ASN A 162 -0.73 7.10 -14.28
N ALA A 163 -1.31 7.72 -13.24
CA ALA A 163 -1.49 7.16 -11.90
C ALA A 163 -2.80 7.69 -11.33
N ILE A 164 -3.49 6.89 -10.52
CA ILE A 164 -4.82 7.22 -9.99
C ILE A 164 -4.81 7.15 -8.46
N ALA A 165 -5.18 8.27 -7.82
CA ALA A 165 -5.52 8.30 -6.40
C ALA A 165 -7.04 8.26 -6.25
N LEU A 166 -7.53 7.48 -5.29
CA LEU A 166 -8.94 7.33 -4.98
C LEU A 166 -9.19 7.85 -3.56
N VAL A 167 -10.23 8.67 -3.40
CA VAL A 167 -10.67 9.18 -2.11
C VAL A 167 -12.16 8.93 -2.00
N CYS A 168 -12.56 8.04 -1.08
CA CYS A 168 -13.96 7.73 -0.82
C CYS A 168 -14.34 8.11 0.61
N LEU A 169 -15.62 8.46 0.82
CA LEU A 169 -16.14 8.72 2.16
C LEU A 169 -16.33 7.39 2.90
N PHE A 170 -15.84 7.33 4.14
CA PHE A 170 -15.97 6.21 5.05
C PHE A 170 -16.74 6.68 6.30
N ASP A 171 -17.49 5.77 6.90
CA ASP A 171 -18.02 5.97 8.25
C ASP A 171 -16.88 5.97 9.29
N GLU A 172 -17.11 6.58 10.46
CA GLU A 172 -16.10 6.67 11.52
C GLU A 172 -15.78 5.27 12.10
N PRO A 173 -14.51 4.82 12.11
CA PRO A 173 -14.13 3.47 12.50
C PRO A 173 -14.09 3.23 14.02
N GLY A 174 -14.36 4.26 14.83
CA GLY A 174 -14.14 4.27 16.28
C GLY A 174 -14.90 3.15 17.03
N ASP A 175 -16.04 2.73 16.50
CA ASP A 175 -16.85 1.64 17.08
C ASP A 175 -16.35 0.24 16.69
N ASP A 176 -15.60 0.10 15.59
CA ASP A 176 -15.15 -1.20 15.07
C ASP A 176 -13.86 -1.71 15.72
N ASN A 177 -12.94 -0.82 16.09
CA ASN A 177 -11.78 -1.17 16.92
C ASN A 177 -11.27 0.01 17.77
N PRO A 178 -11.86 0.24 18.96
CA PRO A 178 -11.44 1.35 19.83
C PRO A 178 -10.02 1.19 20.38
N GLN A 179 -9.47 -0.03 20.36
CA GLN A 179 -8.12 -0.33 20.86
C GLN A 179 -7.03 -0.06 19.82
N TYR A 180 -7.39 0.22 18.56
CA TYR A 180 -6.42 0.52 17.51
C TYR A 180 -5.54 1.74 17.87
N SER A 181 -6.14 2.77 18.47
CA SER A 181 -5.43 3.95 19.02
C SER A 181 -4.36 3.60 20.07
N GLN A 182 -4.48 2.45 20.73
CA GLN A 182 -3.56 1.94 21.75
C GLN A 182 -2.52 0.99 21.15
N GLY A 183 -2.44 0.89 19.83
CA GLY A 183 -1.51 -0.01 19.15
C GLY A 183 -1.88 -1.48 19.33
N ILE A 184 -3.19 -1.77 19.40
CA ILE A 184 -3.74 -3.12 19.56
C ILE A 184 -4.78 -3.41 18.47
N GLY A 185 -4.61 -4.55 17.80
CA GLY A 185 -5.58 -5.07 16.83
C GLY A 185 -5.29 -4.66 15.40
N THR A 186 -6.32 -4.74 14.56
CA THR A 186 -6.25 -4.55 13.12
C THR A 186 -6.87 -3.22 12.75
N ASP A 187 -6.29 -2.55 11.75
CA ASP A 187 -6.92 -1.40 11.08
C ASP A 187 -8.25 -1.84 10.44
N PRO A 188 -9.40 -1.29 10.86
CA PRO A 188 -10.71 -1.67 10.35
C PRO A 188 -10.92 -1.29 8.88
N VAL A 189 -10.24 -0.28 8.34
CA VAL A 189 -10.53 0.25 6.99
C VAL A 189 -9.64 -0.34 5.89
N GLY A 190 -8.40 -0.72 6.21
CA GLY A 190 -7.41 -1.09 5.20
C GLY A 190 -7.81 -2.25 4.26
N GLY A 191 -8.66 -3.18 4.72
CA GLY A 191 -9.16 -4.27 3.89
C GLY A 191 -10.01 -3.78 2.70
N VAL A 192 -10.94 -2.87 2.94
CA VAL A 192 -11.81 -2.35 1.86
C VAL A 192 -11.08 -1.38 0.94
N GLU A 193 -10.09 -0.64 1.46
CA GLU A 193 -9.21 0.22 0.65
C GLU A 193 -8.41 -0.58 -0.38
N ALA A 194 -7.90 -1.75 0.04
CA ALA A 194 -7.23 -2.68 -0.86
C ALA A 194 -8.19 -3.16 -1.96
N VAL A 195 -9.43 -3.54 -1.62
CA VAL A 195 -10.43 -3.96 -2.61
C VAL A 195 -10.69 -2.87 -3.67
N ILE A 196 -10.83 -1.61 -3.25
CA ILE A 196 -11.11 -0.48 -4.15
C ILE A 196 -9.94 -0.24 -5.11
N SER A 197 -8.72 -0.15 -4.59
CA SER A 197 -7.53 0.09 -5.42
C SER A 197 -7.19 -1.09 -6.35
N HIS A 198 -7.32 -2.34 -5.86
CA HIS A 198 -7.12 -3.56 -6.65
C HIS A 198 -8.04 -3.61 -7.86
N TYR A 199 -9.31 -3.22 -7.69
CA TYR A 199 -10.27 -3.20 -8.78
C TYR A 199 -9.82 -2.28 -9.93
N ILE A 200 -9.34 -1.07 -9.61
CA ILE A 200 -8.88 -0.13 -10.62
C ILE A 200 -7.59 -0.59 -11.28
N SER A 201 -6.61 -1.06 -10.52
CA SER A 201 -5.38 -1.63 -11.08
C SER A 201 -5.66 -2.81 -12.00
N LYS A 202 -6.61 -3.68 -11.63
CA LYS A 202 -7.04 -4.82 -12.45
C LYS A 202 -7.66 -4.40 -13.77
N GLU A 203 -8.64 -3.50 -13.72
CA GLU A 203 -9.41 -3.11 -14.90
C GLU A 203 -8.61 -2.20 -15.85
N LEU A 204 -7.78 -1.30 -15.30
CA LEU A 204 -7.12 -0.25 -16.06
C LEU A 204 -5.60 -0.44 -16.23
N LYS A 205 -4.98 -1.36 -15.49
CA LYS A 205 -3.51 -1.60 -15.50
C LYS A 205 -2.73 -0.30 -15.26
N VAL A 206 -3.19 0.48 -14.30
CA VAL A 206 -2.57 1.76 -13.90
C VAL A 206 -2.19 1.69 -12.42
N PRO A 207 -1.06 2.30 -12.00
CA PRO A 207 -0.79 2.49 -10.58
C PRO A 207 -1.95 3.16 -9.88
N CYS A 208 -2.44 2.53 -8.81
CA CYS A 208 -3.58 2.99 -8.05
C CYS A 208 -3.30 2.92 -6.56
N ALA A 209 -3.81 3.90 -5.82
CA ALA A 209 -3.84 3.88 -4.36
C ALA A 209 -5.14 4.51 -3.85
N HIS A 210 -5.50 4.18 -2.62
CA HIS A 210 -6.70 4.66 -1.97
C HIS A 210 -6.33 5.37 -0.67
N SER A 211 -7.11 6.39 -0.32
CA SER A 211 -7.08 7.11 0.95
C SER A 211 -8.53 7.25 1.43
N PRO A 212 -8.83 7.00 2.71
CA PRO A 212 -10.16 7.28 3.23
C PRO A 212 -10.36 8.79 3.40
N ALA A 213 -11.62 9.22 3.32
CA ALA A 213 -12.07 10.51 3.80
C ALA A 213 -13.09 10.27 4.92
N PHE A 214 -12.94 11.03 6.01
CA PHE A 214 -13.86 11.01 7.14
C PHE A 214 -14.58 12.34 7.25
N ALA A 215 -15.80 12.31 7.81
CA ALA A 215 -16.56 13.53 8.03
C ALA A 215 -15.94 14.36 9.17
N ASP A 216 -15.41 13.69 10.18
CA ASP A 216 -14.60 14.31 11.21
C ASP A 216 -13.15 14.46 10.76
N TYR A 217 -12.67 15.69 10.70
CA TYR A 217 -11.28 16.04 10.38
C TYR A 217 -10.57 16.76 11.53
N ASN A 218 -11.17 16.74 12.72
CA ASN A 218 -10.56 17.37 13.90
C ASN A 218 -9.32 16.59 14.34
N ILE A 219 -8.30 17.32 14.77
CA ILE A 219 -7.13 16.74 15.43
C ILE A 219 -7.37 16.83 16.94
N TYR A 220 -7.46 15.67 17.58
CA TYR A 220 -7.69 15.55 19.01
C TYR A 220 -6.36 15.56 19.79
N PRO A 221 -6.34 16.10 21.02
CA PRO A 221 -5.11 16.23 21.82
C PRO A 221 -4.72 14.95 22.57
N ASP A 222 -5.52 13.88 22.48
CA ASP A 222 -5.29 12.62 23.16
C ASP A 222 -3.97 11.97 22.71
N LEU A 223 -3.22 11.42 23.66
CA LEU A 223 -2.01 10.67 23.37
C LEU A 223 -2.36 9.25 22.91
N VAL A 224 -1.88 8.89 21.74
CA VAL A 224 -2.05 7.56 21.13
C VAL A 224 -0.72 6.82 21.03
N ASP A 225 -0.74 5.53 20.72
CA ASP A 225 0.47 4.75 20.44
C ASP A 225 1.26 5.38 19.29
N GLY A 226 2.58 5.46 19.43
CA GLY A 226 3.46 6.10 18.46
C GLY A 226 3.37 5.50 17.05
N ARG A 227 2.99 4.21 16.92
CA ARG A 227 2.79 3.53 15.63
C ARG A 227 1.54 4.02 14.91
N ALA A 228 0.51 4.42 15.63
CA ALA A 228 -0.74 4.95 15.08
C ALA A 228 -0.73 6.49 14.96
N ALA A 229 0.17 7.17 15.66
CA ALA A 229 0.15 8.63 15.83
C ALA A 229 0.02 9.44 14.54
N SER A 230 0.61 8.99 13.42
CA SER A 230 0.50 9.70 12.14
C SER A 230 -0.93 9.78 11.59
N GLU A 231 -1.79 8.81 11.94
CA GLU A 231 -3.20 8.74 11.55
C GLU A 231 -4.05 9.74 12.34
N TYR A 232 -3.71 9.97 13.61
CA TYR A 232 -4.47 10.84 14.51
C TYR A 232 -4.11 12.32 14.37
N ILE A 233 -3.05 12.64 13.62
CA ILE A 233 -2.65 14.02 13.31
C ILE A 233 -2.85 14.38 11.84
N THR A 234 -3.55 13.54 11.06
CA THR A 234 -3.82 13.79 9.63
C THR A 234 -5.32 13.94 9.38
N PRO A 235 -5.75 15.02 8.70
CA PRO A 235 -7.17 15.19 8.38
C PRO A 235 -7.61 14.50 7.08
N THR A 236 -6.68 13.92 6.30
CA THR A 236 -7.03 13.42 4.95
C THR A 236 -6.41 12.11 4.54
N PHE A 237 -5.35 11.64 5.22
CA PHE A 237 -4.57 10.44 4.84
C PHE A 237 -3.93 10.46 3.43
N LEU A 238 -4.29 11.45 2.61
CA LEU A 238 -3.98 11.60 1.20
C LEU A 238 -2.50 11.90 0.86
N PRO A 239 -1.71 12.62 1.67
CA PRO A 239 -0.33 12.94 1.29
C PRO A 239 0.52 11.72 0.97
N CYS A 240 0.41 10.67 1.79
CA CYS A 240 1.24 9.49 1.65
C CYS A 240 1.05 8.78 0.31
N ILE A 241 -0.19 8.63 -0.13
CA ILE A 241 -0.50 7.99 -1.42
C ILE A 241 -0.11 8.86 -2.60
N LEU A 242 -0.21 10.19 -2.51
CA LEU A 242 0.20 11.10 -3.58
C LEU A 242 1.72 11.05 -3.77
N LEU A 243 2.48 10.98 -2.68
CA LEU A 243 3.93 10.83 -2.72
C LEU A 243 4.33 9.47 -3.30
N GLY A 244 3.71 8.38 -2.85
CA GLY A 244 3.96 7.04 -3.39
C GLY A 244 3.59 6.91 -4.87
N LEU A 245 2.43 7.45 -5.28
CA LEU A 245 2.01 7.43 -6.68
C LEU A 245 2.89 8.30 -7.58
N SER A 246 3.58 9.31 -7.05
CA SER A 246 4.49 10.15 -7.83
C SER A 246 5.65 9.35 -8.44
N ASN A 247 6.13 8.31 -7.74
CA ASN A 247 7.22 7.43 -8.16
C ASN A 247 6.78 5.97 -8.41
N ALA A 248 5.48 5.67 -8.35
CA ALA A 248 4.97 4.34 -8.64
C ALA A 248 5.37 3.90 -10.07
N PRO A 249 5.88 2.67 -10.26
CA PRO A 249 6.30 2.20 -11.57
C PRO A 249 5.11 2.08 -12.52
N VAL A 250 5.32 2.36 -13.81
CA VAL A 250 4.31 2.13 -14.84
C VAL A 250 4.18 0.63 -15.07
N ILE A 251 2.93 0.15 -15.06
CA ILE A 251 2.60 -1.26 -15.29
C ILE A 251 2.68 -1.55 -16.79
N SER A 252 3.43 -2.58 -17.18
CA SER A 252 3.60 -2.99 -18.57
C SER A 252 3.46 -4.50 -18.72
N THR A 253 3.14 -4.99 -19.90
CA THR A 253 3.16 -6.43 -20.22
C THR A 253 4.35 -6.82 -21.10
N GLN A 254 5.23 -5.87 -21.44
CA GLN A 254 6.31 -6.09 -22.40
C GLN A 254 7.66 -5.55 -21.90
N ASN A 255 7.66 -4.37 -21.28
CA ASN A 255 8.88 -3.65 -20.92
C ASN A 255 9.05 -3.52 -19.41
N GLY A 256 10.26 -3.23 -18.96
CA GLY A 256 10.58 -3.08 -17.53
C GLY A 256 11.08 -4.38 -16.91
N PHE A 257 11.35 -4.34 -15.61
CA PHE A 257 11.81 -5.52 -14.89
C PHE A 257 10.65 -6.45 -14.59
N SER A 258 10.91 -7.75 -14.62
CA SER A 258 9.93 -8.80 -14.35
C SER A 258 10.27 -9.55 -13.07
N VAL A 259 9.43 -10.51 -12.68
CA VAL A 259 9.70 -11.39 -11.54
C VAL A 259 11.02 -12.17 -11.69
N SER A 260 11.52 -12.40 -12.91
CA SER A 260 12.83 -13.03 -13.11
C SER A 260 14.00 -12.18 -12.61
N ASN A 261 13.79 -10.87 -12.44
CA ASN A 261 14.77 -9.97 -11.86
C ASN A 261 14.72 -9.93 -10.33
N LEU A 262 13.73 -10.54 -9.68
CA LEU A 262 13.57 -10.48 -8.23
C LEU A 262 14.55 -11.42 -7.54
N ASP A 263 15.35 -10.90 -6.61
CA ASP A 263 16.34 -11.66 -5.86
C ASP A 263 15.75 -12.28 -4.58
N TYR A 264 14.86 -11.55 -3.90
CA TYR A 264 14.25 -12.02 -2.67
C TYR A 264 12.88 -11.40 -2.39
N LEU A 265 12.14 -12.05 -1.50
CA LEU A 265 10.86 -11.60 -0.94
C LEU A 265 10.93 -11.64 0.60
N VAL A 266 10.55 -10.55 1.26
CA VAL A 266 10.44 -10.44 2.73
C VAL A 266 8.96 -10.36 3.12
N MET A 267 8.55 -11.21 4.06
CA MET A 267 7.17 -11.36 4.55
C MET A 267 7.12 -11.46 6.09
N PRO A 268 5.99 -11.09 6.72
CA PRO A 268 5.68 -11.48 8.10
C PRO A 268 5.70 -13.01 8.26
N TYR A 269 6.02 -13.49 9.46
CA TYR A 269 6.30 -14.91 9.71
C TYR A 269 5.11 -15.84 9.44
N ASP A 270 3.90 -15.41 9.76
CA ASP A 270 2.67 -16.19 9.72
C ASP A 270 1.70 -15.75 8.61
N ALA A 271 2.17 -14.92 7.66
CA ALA A 271 1.40 -14.40 6.53
C ALA A 271 1.82 -14.99 5.16
N LEU A 272 2.22 -16.27 5.14
CA LEU A 272 2.86 -16.88 3.97
C LEU A 272 1.90 -17.52 2.95
N GLY A 273 0.59 -17.44 3.19
CA GLY A 273 -0.45 -18.04 2.35
C GLY A 273 -0.88 -17.19 1.16
N SER A 274 0.04 -16.48 0.50
CA SER A 274 -0.27 -15.49 -0.54
C SER A 274 0.38 -15.84 -1.89
N ILE A 275 -0.19 -15.31 -2.98
CA ILE A 275 0.32 -15.51 -4.35
C ILE A 275 1.81 -15.17 -4.48
N PRO A 276 2.32 -14.05 -3.92
CA PRO A 276 3.74 -13.71 -4.02
C PRO A 276 4.64 -14.80 -3.43
N VAL A 277 4.25 -15.37 -2.29
CA VAL A 277 5.02 -16.45 -1.65
C VAL A 277 5.00 -17.72 -2.49
N PHE A 278 3.82 -18.17 -2.93
CA PHE A 278 3.70 -19.39 -3.74
C PHE A 278 4.49 -19.30 -5.05
N GLU A 279 4.39 -18.18 -5.76
CA GLU A 279 5.13 -18.00 -7.01
C GLU A 279 6.63 -17.80 -6.77
N ALA A 280 7.04 -17.14 -5.68
CA ALA A 280 8.46 -17.01 -5.32
C ALA A 280 9.09 -18.38 -5.02
N VAL A 281 8.45 -19.20 -4.19
CA VAL A 281 8.91 -20.57 -3.87
C VAL A 281 9.00 -21.41 -5.13
N LYS A 282 7.97 -21.38 -5.99
CA LYS A 282 7.94 -22.11 -7.27
C LYS A 282 9.08 -21.71 -8.22
N ARG A 283 9.53 -20.45 -8.16
CA ARG A 283 10.60 -19.89 -9.00
C ARG A 283 11.99 -20.01 -8.37
N GLY A 284 12.09 -20.52 -7.14
CA GLY A 284 13.36 -20.59 -6.40
C GLY A 284 13.88 -19.22 -5.96
N ILE A 285 13.01 -18.22 -5.83
CA ILE A 285 13.35 -16.91 -5.27
C ILE A 285 13.44 -17.07 -3.74
N ASP A 286 14.46 -16.48 -3.12
CA ASP A 286 14.64 -16.56 -1.67
C ASP A 286 13.46 -15.86 -0.97
N VAL A 287 12.74 -16.59 -0.13
CA VAL A 287 11.64 -16.04 0.70
C VAL A 287 12.09 -15.99 2.15
N PHE A 288 12.02 -14.82 2.76
CA PHE A 288 12.34 -14.58 4.15
C PHE A 288 11.07 -14.38 4.98
N ALA A 289 10.91 -15.20 6.01
CA ALA A 289 9.82 -15.10 6.99
C ALA A 289 10.38 -14.55 8.31
N VAL A 290 9.94 -13.34 8.71
CA VAL A 290 10.53 -12.58 9.81
C VAL A 290 9.74 -12.77 11.10
N LYS A 291 10.31 -13.47 12.11
CA LYS A 291 9.62 -13.90 13.33
C LYS A 291 9.08 -12.78 14.22
N GLU A 292 9.73 -11.63 14.28
CA GLU A 292 9.24 -10.49 15.07
C GLU A 292 7.96 -9.86 14.49
N ASN A 293 7.66 -10.08 13.20
CA ASN A 293 6.46 -9.61 12.56
C ASN A 293 5.39 -10.72 12.49
N LEU A 294 4.47 -10.68 13.45
CA LEU A 294 3.37 -11.63 13.60
C LEU A 294 2.06 -10.96 13.18
N THR A 295 1.09 -11.76 12.75
CA THR A 295 -0.18 -11.28 12.22
C THR A 295 -1.34 -12.09 12.82
N ALA A 296 -2.58 -11.72 12.50
CA ALA A 296 -3.77 -12.50 12.86
C ALA A 296 -3.87 -13.82 12.05
N LEU A 297 -3.03 -14.00 11.02
CA LEU A 297 -2.96 -15.23 10.25
C LEU A 297 -2.15 -16.30 10.99
N ASN A 298 -2.20 -17.53 10.49
CA ASN A 298 -1.45 -18.64 11.04
C ASN A 298 -0.93 -19.53 9.90
N VAL A 299 -0.26 -18.91 8.94
CA VAL A 299 0.32 -19.59 7.77
C VAL A 299 1.84 -19.42 7.83
N THR A 300 2.47 -20.33 8.56
CA THR A 300 3.90 -20.37 8.87
C THR A 300 4.71 -21.19 7.87
N PRO A 301 6.05 -21.09 7.85
CA PRO A 301 6.90 -21.76 6.83
C PRO A 301 6.66 -23.27 6.71
N ASP A 302 6.45 -23.96 7.83
CA ASP A 302 6.17 -25.41 7.91
C ASP A 302 4.88 -25.82 7.19
N LYS A 303 3.94 -24.90 7.00
CA LYS A 303 2.68 -25.12 6.26
C LYS A 303 2.82 -24.89 4.76
N ILE A 304 3.91 -24.25 4.31
CA ILE A 304 4.10 -23.82 2.93
C ILE A 304 5.28 -24.55 2.26
N SER A 305 6.50 -24.36 2.74
CA SER A 305 7.70 -24.94 2.14
C SER A 305 8.91 -24.85 3.07
N ASN A 306 9.69 -25.93 3.14
CA ASN A 306 10.97 -25.97 3.85
C ASN A 306 12.07 -25.09 3.21
N SER A 307 11.84 -24.55 2.00
CA SER A 307 12.77 -23.64 1.34
C SER A 307 12.69 -22.21 1.88
N ILE A 308 11.65 -21.87 2.65
CA ILE A 308 11.47 -20.53 3.21
C ILE A 308 12.47 -20.33 4.35
N ILE A 309 13.23 -19.23 4.27
CA ILE A 309 14.29 -18.89 5.22
C ILE A 309 13.65 -18.14 6.38
N THR A 310 13.68 -18.75 7.56
CA THR A 310 13.18 -18.11 8.78
C THR A 310 14.28 -17.31 9.46
N VAL A 311 13.99 -16.06 9.80
CA VAL A 311 14.92 -15.13 10.48
C VAL A 311 14.25 -14.53 11.72
N SER A 312 15.04 -14.14 12.73
CA SER A 312 14.51 -13.63 14.00
C SER A 312 13.81 -12.29 13.84
N ASP A 313 14.44 -11.39 13.10
CA ASP A 313 14.08 -9.98 12.98
C ASP A 313 14.57 -9.43 11.62
N TYR A 314 14.15 -8.20 11.30
CA TYR A 314 14.48 -7.53 10.05
C TYR A 314 15.97 -7.23 9.92
N ASP A 315 16.69 -6.97 11.02
CA ASP A 315 18.13 -6.72 10.99
C ASP A 315 18.90 -8.01 10.65
N ALA A 316 18.55 -9.14 11.26
CA ALA A 316 19.08 -10.46 10.92
C ALA A 316 18.76 -10.85 9.48
N CYS A 317 17.57 -10.49 8.99
CA CYS A 317 17.19 -10.67 7.59
C CYS A 317 18.10 -9.87 6.64
N LEU A 318 18.33 -8.59 6.95
CA LEU A 318 19.18 -7.72 6.15
C LEU A 318 20.63 -8.23 6.13
N ASP A 319 21.16 -8.60 7.30
CA ASP A 319 22.48 -9.21 7.47
C ASP A 319 22.65 -10.46 6.59
N TYR A 320 21.62 -11.31 6.52
CA TYR A 320 21.63 -12.50 5.70
C TYR A 320 21.74 -12.15 4.21
N ILE A 321 20.93 -11.19 3.74
CA ILE A 321 20.91 -10.76 2.33
C ILE A 321 22.25 -10.13 1.93
N VAL A 322 22.88 -9.37 2.82
CA VAL A 322 24.20 -8.76 2.60
C VAL A 322 25.30 -9.82 2.55
N LYS A 323 25.31 -10.80 3.46
CA LYS A 323 26.35 -11.86 3.51
C LYS A 323 26.29 -12.84 2.35
N LYS A 324 25.13 -13.00 1.70
CA LYS A 324 24.96 -13.83 0.50
C LYS A 324 25.44 -13.15 -0.79
N CYS A 325 25.82 -11.87 -0.70
CA CYS A 325 26.31 -11.00 -1.77
C CYS A 325 27.82 -11.11 -1.92
#